data_AF-A0A2D5MUQ3-F1
#
_entry.id   AF-A0A2D5MUQ3-F1
#
_cell.length_a   1.000
_cell.length_b   1.000
_cell.length_c   1.000
_cell.angle_alpha   90.00
_cell.angle_beta   90.00
_cell.angle_gamma   90.00
#
_symmetry.space_group_name_H-M   'P 1'
#
loop_
_entity.id
_entity.type
_entity.pdbx_description
1 polymer ?
#
loop_
_entity_poly.entity_id
_entity_poly.type
_entity_poly.pdbx_seq_one_letter_code
_entity_poly.pdbx_strand_id
1 'polypeptide(L)' 'MNKYTRVDGHPDLVRTSNGVILNVNTSEVNQARRRKKVWREQQEQIQSLANDVDQLKKMLMKLVEDKDGSNSN' A
#
# COMPACT_ATOMS: atom_id res chain seq x y z
N MET A 1 21.33 8.42 34.37
CA MET A 1 21.60 9.61 33.52
C MET A 1 20.81 9.47 32.22
N ASN A 2 19.89 10.40 31.94
CA ASN A 2 19.11 10.41 30.70
C ASN A 2 20.03 10.75 29.52
N LYS A 3 20.27 9.79 28.63
CA LYS A 3 21.19 9.87 27.47
C LYS A 3 20.65 10.70 26.28
N TYR A 4 19.56 11.44 26.48
CA TYR A 4 18.83 12.15 25.44
C TYR A 4 18.51 13.58 25.86
N THR A 5 18.87 14.55 25.02
CA THR A 5 18.58 15.97 25.19
C THR A 5 17.60 16.41 24.11
N ARG A 6 16.51 17.10 24.46
CA ARG A 6 15.56 17.62 23.46
C ARG A 6 16.24 18.67 22.58
N VAL A 7 15.85 18.73 21.31
CA VAL A 7 16.32 19.77 20.39
C VAL A 7 15.47 21.02 20.56
N ASP A 8 16.10 22.18 20.72
CA ASP A 8 15.38 23.45 20.89
C ASP A 8 14.51 23.75 19.67
N GLY A 9 13.26 24.15 19.92
CA GLY A 9 12.25 24.41 18.89
C GLY A 9 11.59 23.15 18.29
N HIS A 10 12.06 21.94 18.62
CA HIS A 10 11.52 20.69 18.06
C HIS A 10 11.26 19.64 19.15
N PRO A 11 10.03 19.59 19.72
CA PRO A 11 9.70 18.69 20.83
C PRO A 11 9.77 17.20 20.47
N ASP A 12 9.59 16.90 19.19
CA ASP A 12 9.59 15.55 18.62
C ASP A 12 11.00 15.04 18.28
N LEU A 13 12.03 15.86 18.47
CA LEU A 13 13.41 15.51 18.17
C LEU A 13 14.25 15.46 19.45
N VAL A 14 14.98 14.37 19.62
CA VAL A 14 15.95 14.20 20.71
C VAL A 14 17.34 13.96 20.15
N ARG A 15 18.34 14.61 20.72
CA ARG A 15 19.75 14.42 20.44
C ARG A 15 20.32 13.40 21.42
N THR A 16 20.94 12.35 20.88
CA THR A 16 21.70 11.37 21.66
C THR A 16 23.05 11.97 22.11
N SER A 17 23.64 11.39 23.14
CA SER A 17 25.02 11.70 23.58
C SER A 17 26.08 11.67 22.47
N ASN A 18 25.87 10.92 21.40
CA ASN A 18 26.77 10.82 20.25
C ASN A 18 26.47 11.86 19.15
N GLY A 19 25.57 12.80 19.40
CA GLY A 19 25.22 13.87 18.46
C GLY A 19 24.14 13.51 17.43
N VAL A 20 23.67 12.26 17.38
CA VAL A 20 22.61 11.81 16.46
C VAL A 20 21.26 12.37 16.89
N ILE A 21 20.49 12.92 15.95
CA ILE A 21 19.12 13.41 16.15
C ILE A 21 18.13 12.28 15.81
N LEU A 22 17.27 11.94 16.77
CA LEU A 22 16.25 10.91 16.66
C LEU A 22 14.86 11.54 16.74
N ASN A 23 13.96 11.10 15.85
CA ASN A 23 12.56 11.43 15.96
C ASN A 23 11.88 10.50 16.99
N VAL A 24 11.27 11.08 18.03
CA VAL A 24 10.53 10.37 19.06
C VAL A 24 9.01 10.37 18.83
N ASN A 25 8.53 11.07 17.81
CA ASN A 25 7.13 11.06 17.39
C ASN A 25 6.77 9.74 16.70
N THR A 26 6.63 8.72 17.54
CA THR A 26 6.22 7.38 17.13
C THR A 26 4.76 7.32 16.69
N SER A 27 3.91 8.22 17.20
CA SER A 27 2.48 8.26 16.88
C SER A 27 2.26 8.61 15.40
N GLU A 28 2.85 9.71 14.92
CA GLU A 28 2.68 10.14 13.53
C GLU A 28 3.32 9.18 12.54
N VAL A 29 4.50 8.65 12.87
CA VAL A 29 5.17 7.64 12.04
C VAL A 29 4.29 6.40 11.91
N ASN A 30 3.70 5.93 13.01
CA ASN A 30 2.80 4.78 12.98
C ASN A 30 1.52 5.07 12.20
N GLN A 31 0.94 6.27 12.33
CA GLN A 31 -0.21 6.68 11.52
C GLN A 31 0.12 6.75 10.03
N ALA A 32 1.26 7.33 9.65
CA ALA A 32 1.71 7.39 8.26
C ALA A 32 1.92 5.99 7.67
N ARG A 33 2.53 5.08 8.44
CA ARG A 33 2.68 3.66 8.05
C ARG A 33 1.33 2.99 7.85
N ARG A 34 0.36 3.20 8.75
CA ARG A 34 -1.01 2.67 8.61
C ARG A 34 -1.67 3.20 7.34
N ARG A 35 -1.62 4.51 7.08
CA ARG A 35 -2.16 5.10 5.85
C ARG A 35 -1.54 4.49 4.60
N LYS A 36 -0.20 4.34 4.57
CA LYS A 36 0.51 3.74 3.44
C LYS A 36 0.13 2.27 3.22
N LYS A 37 -0.09 1.51 4.30
CA LYS A 37 -0.55 0.12 4.24
C LYS A 37 -1.95 0.03 3.62
N VAL A 38 -2.91 0.79 4.16
CA VAL A 38 -4.29 0.80 3.65
C VAL A 38 -4.35 1.22 2.18
N TRP A 39 -3.60 2.26 1.82
CA TRP A 39 -3.54 2.71 0.43
C TRP A 39 -3.02 1.60 -0.51
N ARG A 40 -1.98 0.87 -0.11
CA ARG A 40 -1.45 -0.24 -0.91
C ARG A 40 -2.46 -1.37 -1.05
N GLU A 41 -3.10 -1.76 0.04
CA GLU A 41 -4.14 -2.81 0.03
C GLU A 41 -5.29 -2.43 -0.91
N GLN A 42 -5.70 -1.16 -0.93
CA GLN A 42 -6.72 -0.67 -1.87
C GLN A 42 -6.24 -0.75 -3.33
N GLN A 43 -4.99 -0.39 -3.62
CA GLN A 43 -4.44 -0.50 -4.98
C GLN A 43 -4.35 -1.97 -5.44
N GLU A 44 -3.91 -2.87 -4.56
CA GLU A 44 -3.85 -4.30 -4.83
C GLU A 44 -5.25 -4.88 -5.11
N GLN A 45 -6.27 -4.47 -4.35
CA GLN A 45 -7.66 -4.88 -4.59
C GLN A 45 -8.19 -4.39 -5.94
N ILE A 46 -7.93 -3.12 -6.30
CA ILE A 46 -8.35 -2.58 -7.61
C ILE A 46 -7.67 -3.33 -8.75
N GLN A 47 -6.37 -3.61 -8.61
CA GLN A 47 -5.61 -4.34 -9.61
C GLN A 47 -6.09 -5.79 -9.77
N SER A 48 -6.41 -6.46 -8.65
CA SER A 48 -6.99 -7.80 -8.66
C SER A 48 -8.34 -7.79 -9.37
N LEU A 49 -9.23 -6.87 -9.00
CA LEU A 49 -10.56 -6.77 -9.60
C LEU A 49 -10.49 -6.47 -11.11
N ALA A 50 -9.58 -5.60 -11.54
CA ALA A 50 -9.36 -5.31 -12.94
C ALA A 50 -8.91 -6.56 -13.72
N ASN A 51 -8.03 -7.37 -13.13
CA ASN A 51 -7.58 -8.63 -13.72
C ASN A 51 -8.73 -9.66 -13.79
N ASP A 52 -9.52 -9.80 -12.73
CA ASP A 52 -10.66 -10.72 -12.71
C ASP A 52 -11.69 -10.37 -13.79
N VAL A 53 -11.98 -9.09 -13.98
CA VAL A 53 -12.86 -8.61 -15.06
C VAL A 53 -12.27 -8.91 -16.44
N ASP A 54 -10.97 -8.75 -16.63
CA ASP A 54 -10.30 -9.09 -17.90
C ASP A 54 -10.37 -10.60 -18.20
N GLN A 55 -10.16 -11.45 -17.19
CA GLN A 55 -10.31 -12.89 -17.32
C GLN A 55 -11.76 -13.28 -17.65
N LEU A 56 -12.75 -12.67 -16.97
CA LEU A 56 -14.16 -12.90 -17.28
C LEU A 56 -14.50 -12.51 -18.71
N LYS A 57 -14.01 -11.37 -19.21
CA LYS A 57 -14.20 -10.98 -20.61
C LYS A 57 -13.64 -12.02 -21.58
N LYS A 58 -12.42 -12.51 -21.32
CA LYS A 58 -11.78 -13.55 -22.14
C LYS A 58 -12.56 -14.86 -22.14
N MET A 59 -13.04 -15.29 -20.98
CA MET A 59 -13.87 -16.49 -20.86
C MET A 59 -15.19 -16.34 -21.61
N LEU A 60 -15.85 -15.18 -21.50
CA LEU A 60 -17.08 -14.89 -22.23
C LEU A 60 -16.87 -14.87 -23.74
N MET A 61 -15.79 -14.24 -24.21
CA MET A 61 -15.41 -14.26 -25.62
C MET A 61 -15.24 -15.69 -26.13
N LYS A 62 -14.49 -16.52 -25.39
CA LYS A 62 -14.29 -17.93 -25.75
C LYS A 62 -15.61 -18.71 -25.83
N LEU A 63 -16.52 -18.51 -24.87
CA LEU A 63 -17.82 -19.18 -24.86
C LEU A 63 -18.71 -18.74 -26.04
N VAL A 64 -18.64 -17.46 -26.44
CA VAL A 64 -19.38 -16.96 -27.61
C VAL A 64 -18.77 -17.51 -28.90
N GLU A 65 -17.44 -17.49 -29.03
CA GLU A 65 -16.73 -18.08 -30.17
C GLU A 65 -17.03 -19.58 -30.34
N ASP A 66 -17.02 -20.34 -29.23
CA ASP A 66 -17.36 -21.78 -29.25
C ASP A 66 -18.82 -22.02 -29.69
N LYS A 67 -19.75 -21.14 -29.29
CA LYS A 67 -21.18 -21.21 -29.65
C LYS A 67 -21.40 -20.89 -31.14
N ASP A 68 -20.70 -19.90 -31.67
CA ASP A 68 -20.84 -19.48 -33.07
C ASP A 68 -20.08 -20.39 -34.04
N GLY A 69 -18.92 -20.94 -33.62
CA GLY A 69 -18.15 -21.91 -34.38
C GLY A 69 -18.81 -23.29 -34.51
N SER A 70 -19.70 -23.66 -33.58
CA SER A 70 -20.43 -24.93 -33.63
C SER A 70 -21.63 -24.91 -34.60
N ASN A 71 -21.95 -23.78 -35.23
CA ASN A 71 -23.05 -23.65 -36.19
C ASN A 71 -22.59 -23.57 -37.67
N SER A 72 -21.31 -23.87 -37.94
CA SER A 72 -20.75 -24.09 -39.28
C SER A 72 -20.15 -25.49 -39.39
N ASN A 73 -21.01 -26.52 -39.39
CA ASN A 73 -20.80 -27.76 -40.15
C ASN A 73 -22.13 -28.53 -40.28
#